data_AF-A0A699Y8U0-F1
#
_entry.id   AF-A0A699Y8U0-F1
#
_cell.length_a   1.000
_cell.length_b   1.000
_cell.length_c   1.000
_cell.angle_alpha   90.00
_cell.angle_beta   90.00
_cell.angle_gamma   90.00
#
_symmetry.space_group_name_H-M   'P 1'
#
loop_
_entity.id
_entity.type
_entity.pdbx_description
1 polymer ?
#
loop_
_entity_poly.entity_id
_entity_poly.type
_entity_poly.pdbx_seq_one_letter_code
_entity_poly.pdbx_strand_id
1 'polypeptide(L)'
;MHNDMANKVTGGRPELLLGVIMDSPSVNRAALYLLERDNPTWICMTCCVHAMNLICKDLANESKTLEKHVVVGDFLKQVQLIAKVLGDCGKVRNAFNCAQMIKYQKIHAVATHCATRFAILYLICVDLKRSEDAFVMMVHSGEWESLRTASTNASVFEELKSPSWWRKLDAVIRLMKPISNAIHRLEGDTL
;
A
#
# COMPACT_ATOMS: atom_id res chain seq x y z
N MET A 1 29.45 -7.59 18.77
CA MET A 1 28.26 -7.49 17.89
C MET A 1 28.07 -6.10 17.29
N HIS A 2 27.89 -5.02 18.06
CA HIS A 2 27.68 -3.67 17.49
C HIS A 2 28.95 -3.06 16.87
N ASN A 3 30.11 -3.24 17.52
CA ASN A 3 31.40 -2.86 16.93
C ASN A 3 31.73 -3.66 15.66
N ASP A 4 31.29 -4.92 15.56
CA ASP A 4 31.49 -5.72 14.33
C ASP A 4 30.68 -5.17 13.17
N MET A 5 29.46 -4.69 13.43
CA MET A 5 28.64 -4.02 12.41
C MET A 5 29.28 -2.68 12.01
N ALA A 6 29.66 -1.85 12.97
CA ALA A 6 30.34 -0.58 12.68
C ALA A 6 31.62 -0.80 11.88
N ASN A 7 32.46 -1.75 12.29
CA ASN A 7 33.68 -2.16 11.57
C ASN A 7 33.35 -2.66 10.16
N LYS A 8 32.31 -3.48 9.98
CA LYS A 8 31.93 -4.01 8.67
C LYS A 8 31.45 -2.92 7.71
N VAL A 9 30.65 -1.98 8.19
CA VAL A 9 30.07 -0.91 7.36
C VAL A 9 31.09 0.20 7.04
N THR A 10 32.07 0.41 7.92
CA THR A 10 33.10 1.46 7.77
C THR A 10 34.44 0.96 7.24
N GLY A 11 34.61 -0.35 7.03
CA GLY A 11 35.89 -0.93 6.60
C GLY A 11 36.96 -0.96 7.70
N GLY A 12 36.57 -1.23 8.95
CA GLY A 12 37.44 -1.29 10.12
C GLY A 12 37.71 0.06 10.79
N ARG A 13 36.89 1.07 10.46
CA ARG A 13 37.03 2.46 10.93
C ARG A 13 35.75 2.95 11.61
N PRO A 14 35.40 2.37 12.77
CA PRO A 14 34.12 2.61 13.42
C PRO A 14 33.94 4.08 13.85
N GLU A 15 35.02 4.84 13.96
CA GLU A 15 35.00 6.29 14.21
C GLU A 15 34.35 7.10 13.08
N LEU A 16 34.25 6.54 11.88
CA LEU A 16 33.56 7.16 10.74
C LEU A 16 32.04 6.97 10.77
N LEU A 17 31.52 6.15 11.68
CA LEU A 17 30.08 5.95 11.81
C LEU A 17 29.45 7.12 12.56
N LEU A 18 28.65 7.90 11.86
CA LEU A 18 27.97 9.08 12.40
C LEU A 18 26.63 8.76 13.06
N GLY A 19 26.00 7.65 12.70
CA GLY A 19 24.68 7.32 13.20
C GLY A 19 24.07 6.08 12.57
N VAL A 20 22.94 5.65 13.13
CA VAL A 20 22.18 4.49 12.73
C VAL A 20 20.71 4.86 12.62
N ILE A 21 20.10 4.53 11.48
CA ILE A 21 18.66 4.66 11.26
C ILE A 21 18.06 3.26 11.15
N MET A 22 17.11 2.94 12.03
CA MET A 22 16.41 1.64 12.01
C MET A 22 14.90 1.86 11.91
N ASP A 23 14.14 0.87 11.43
CA ASP A 23 12.68 0.91 11.55
C ASP A 23 12.23 0.88 13.02
N SER A 24 10.92 1.03 13.26
CA SER A 24 10.40 1.28 14.61
C SER A 24 9.90 0.08 15.44
N PRO A 25 10.05 -1.22 15.07
CA PRO A 25 9.59 -2.29 15.95
C PRO A 25 10.32 -2.23 17.31
N SER A 26 9.68 -2.78 18.36
CA SER A 26 10.16 -2.66 19.74
C SER A 26 11.60 -3.12 19.94
N VAL A 27 12.01 -4.19 19.25
CA VAL A 27 13.37 -4.72 19.28
C VAL A 27 14.39 -3.70 18.76
N ASN A 28 14.09 -3.02 17.66
CA ASN A 28 15.00 -2.06 17.06
C ASN A 28 15.04 -0.74 17.83
N ARG A 29 13.93 -0.35 18.47
CA ARG A 29 13.94 0.75 19.44
C ARG A 29 14.82 0.45 20.65
N ALA A 30 14.74 -0.77 21.19
CA ALA A 30 15.62 -1.19 22.29
C ALA A 30 17.09 -1.22 21.86
N ALA A 31 17.38 -1.68 20.64
CA ALA A 31 18.73 -1.67 20.09
C ALA A 31 19.26 -0.23 19.91
N LEU A 32 18.46 0.69 19.35
CA LEU A 32 18.84 2.11 19.22
C LEU A 32 19.17 2.73 20.58
N TYR A 33 18.37 2.44 21.62
CA TYR A 33 18.63 2.93 22.97
C TYR A 33 19.97 2.42 23.54
N LEU A 34 20.30 1.14 23.30
CA LEU A 34 21.59 0.58 23.70
C LEU A 34 22.75 1.21 22.93
N LEU A 35 22.59 1.42 21.61
CA LEU A 35 23.58 2.05 20.75
C LEU A 35 23.86 3.49 21.15
N GLU A 36 22.82 4.27 21.44
CA GLU A 36 22.91 5.67 21.88
C GLU A 36 23.60 5.77 23.24
N ARG A 37 23.26 4.88 24.18
CA ARG A 37 23.91 4.82 25.50
C ARG A 37 25.39 4.47 25.39
N ASP A 38 25.72 3.50 24.55
CA ASP A 38 27.09 2.99 24.43
C ASP A 38 27.97 3.88 23.51
N ASN A 39 27.35 4.72 22.66
CA ASN A 39 28.03 5.63 21.72
C ASN A 39 27.35 7.02 21.71
N PRO A 40 27.64 7.89 22.71
CA PRO A 40 26.94 9.17 22.88
C PRO A 40 27.08 10.17 21.72
N THR A 41 28.04 9.96 20.82
CA THR A 41 28.27 10.81 19.65
C THR A 41 27.51 10.34 18.41
N TRP A 42 26.89 9.16 18.43
CA TRP A 42 26.15 8.62 17.29
C TRP A 42 24.72 9.15 17.26
N ILE A 43 24.26 9.53 16.07
CA ILE A 43 22.86 9.86 15.83
C ILE A 43 22.07 8.56 15.69
N CYS A 44 21.34 8.17 16.72
CA CYS A 44 20.49 6.97 16.70
C CYS A 44 19.03 7.37 16.55
N MET A 45 18.39 7.03 15.43
CA MET A 45 17.01 7.46 15.16
C MET A 45 16.16 6.40 14.48
N THR A 46 14.85 6.54 14.61
CA THR A 46 13.89 5.68 13.91
C THR A 46 13.57 6.21 12.52
N CYS A 47 13.25 5.29 11.61
CA CYS A 47 12.96 5.57 10.22
C CYS A 47 11.61 6.27 10.07
N CYS A 48 11.65 7.49 9.55
CA CYS A 48 10.47 8.31 9.27
C CYS A 48 9.53 7.67 8.23
N VAL A 49 10.06 7.00 7.21
CA VAL A 49 9.26 6.26 6.21
C VAL A 49 8.43 5.16 6.87
N HIS A 50 9.02 4.44 7.82
CA HIS A 50 8.30 3.41 8.56
C HIS A 50 7.20 4.03 9.44
N ALA A 51 7.48 5.16 10.12
CA ALA A 51 6.47 5.87 10.90
C ALA A 51 5.30 6.36 10.03
N MET A 52 5.57 6.88 8.83
CA MET A 52 4.52 7.28 7.87
C MET A 52 3.70 6.08 7.39
N ASN A 53 4.34 4.96 7.08
CA ASN A 53 3.64 3.72 6.73
C ASN A 53 2.72 3.23 7.86
N LEU A 54 3.13 3.37 9.13
CA LEU A 54 2.31 2.99 10.28
C LEU A 54 1.07 3.89 10.46
N ILE A 55 1.22 5.22 10.34
CA ILE A 55 0.09 6.16 10.36
C ILE A 55 -0.96 5.74 9.33
N CYS A 56 -0.47 5.32 8.19
CA CYS A 56 -1.31 4.99 7.07
C CYS A 56 -1.96 3.61 7.17
N LYS A 57 -1.25 2.63 7.74
CA LYS A 57 -1.83 1.36 8.18
C LYS A 57 -2.94 1.60 9.20
N ASP A 58 -2.75 2.55 10.11
CA ASP A 58 -3.75 2.94 11.10
C ASP A 58 -4.99 3.60 10.47
N LEU A 59 -4.82 4.40 9.42
CA LEU A 59 -5.93 4.96 8.64
C LEU A 59 -6.73 3.88 7.90
N ALA A 60 -6.06 2.80 7.48
CA ALA A 60 -6.67 1.65 6.82
C ALA A 60 -7.24 0.60 7.80
N ASN A 61 -7.14 0.82 9.12
CA ASN A 61 -7.52 -0.17 10.11
C ASN A 61 -8.96 0.02 10.59
N GLU A 62 -9.80 -0.99 10.32
CA GLU A 62 -11.23 -1.07 10.71
C GLU A 62 -11.45 -1.26 12.23
N SER A 63 -10.42 -1.68 12.98
CA SER A 63 -10.54 -2.04 14.41
C SER A 63 -10.39 -0.87 15.39
N LYS A 64 -10.32 0.38 14.92
CA LYS A 64 -10.14 1.56 15.79
C LYS A 64 -11.47 2.23 16.19
N THR A 65 -11.53 2.69 17.43
CA THR A 65 -12.68 3.09 18.26
C THR A 65 -13.45 4.37 17.85
N LEU A 66 -13.18 4.98 16.69
CA LEU A 66 -13.86 6.18 16.21
C LEU A 66 -14.60 5.89 14.90
N GLU A 67 -15.92 6.10 14.86
CA GLU A 67 -16.80 5.79 13.70
C GLU A 67 -16.25 6.29 12.35
N LYS A 68 -15.58 7.44 12.31
CA LYS A 68 -15.03 8.02 11.07
C LYS A 68 -13.81 7.25 10.51
N HIS A 69 -13.08 6.51 11.34
CA HIS A 69 -11.97 5.66 10.90
C HIS A 69 -12.47 4.37 10.24
N VAL A 70 -13.63 3.87 10.68
CA VAL A 70 -14.27 2.68 10.13
C VAL A 70 -14.62 2.88 8.65
N VAL A 71 -15.16 4.03 8.27
CA VAL A 71 -15.60 4.30 6.89
C VAL A 71 -14.45 4.24 5.87
N VAL A 72 -13.28 4.81 6.19
CA VAL A 72 -12.11 4.79 5.29
C VAL A 72 -11.47 3.40 5.28
N GLY A 73 -11.34 2.77 6.46
CA GLY A 73 -10.83 1.40 6.58
C GLY A 73 -11.66 0.39 5.78
N ASP A 74 -12.99 0.43 5.93
CA ASP A 74 -13.92 -0.45 5.20
C ASP A 74 -13.80 -0.27 3.68
N PHE A 75 -13.73 0.98 3.21
CA PHE A 75 -13.57 1.27 1.80
C PHE A 75 -12.22 0.75 1.26
N LEU A 76 -11.14 0.97 2.01
CA LEU A 76 -9.81 0.46 1.64
C LEU A 76 -9.75 -1.06 1.65
N LYS A 77 -10.52 -1.73 2.52
CA LYS A 77 -10.67 -3.19 2.52
C LYS A 77 -11.38 -3.69 1.25
N GLN A 78 -12.39 -2.97 0.76
CA GLN A 78 -13.00 -3.29 -0.55
C GLN A 78 -11.97 -3.19 -1.67
N VAL A 79 -11.17 -2.12 -1.71
CA VAL A 79 -10.07 -1.94 -2.66
C VAL A 79 -9.08 -3.11 -2.60
N GLN A 80 -8.69 -3.53 -1.40
CA GLN A 80 -7.80 -4.68 -1.20
C GLN A 80 -8.43 -5.99 -1.70
N LEU A 81 -9.72 -6.21 -1.45
CA LEU A 81 -10.44 -7.39 -1.93
C LEU A 81 -10.51 -7.43 -3.46
N ILE A 82 -10.74 -6.30 -4.13
CA ILE A 82 -10.70 -6.20 -5.59
C ILE A 82 -9.32 -6.63 -6.11
N ALA A 83 -8.25 -6.04 -5.59
CA ALA A 83 -6.88 -6.38 -5.99
C ALA A 83 -6.56 -7.86 -5.73
N LYS A 84 -7.01 -8.41 -4.61
CA LYS A 84 -6.86 -9.83 -4.27
C LYS A 84 -7.59 -10.73 -5.27
N VAL A 85 -8.85 -10.45 -5.60
CA VAL A 85 -9.62 -11.24 -6.57
C VAL A 85 -8.96 -11.19 -7.96
N LEU A 86 -8.42 -10.06 -8.39
CA LEU A 86 -7.65 -9.98 -9.64
C LEU A 86 -6.35 -10.81 -9.60
N GLY A 87 -5.71 -10.91 -8.43
CA GLY A 87 -4.55 -11.79 -8.22
C GLY A 87 -4.92 -13.28 -8.27
N ASP A 88 -6.00 -13.65 -7.58
CA ASP A 88 -6.32 -15.04 -7.22
C ASP A 88 -7.33 -15.70 -8.19
N CYS A 89 -8.16 -14.93 -8.91
CA CYS A 89 -9.20 -15.45 -9.79
C CYS A 89 -8.90 -15.16 -11.27
N GLY A 90 -8.35 -16.16 -11.98
CA GLY A 90 -8.02 -16.04 -13.39
C GLY A 90 -9.19 -15.68 -14.30
N LYS A 91 -10.42 -16.13 -13.99
CA LYS A 91 -11.62 -15.80 -14.78
C LYS A 91 -11.96 -14.31 -14.70
N VAL A 92 -12.02 -13.75 -13.48
CA VAL A 92 -12.29 -12.33 -13.26
C VAL A 92 -11.17 -11.48 -13.84
N ARG A 93 -9.91 -11.87 -13.64
CA ARG A 93 -8.75 -11.18 -14.25
C ARG A 93 -8.82 -11.17 -15.77
N ASN A 94 -9.17 -12.30 -16.41
CA ASN A 94 -9.26 -12.36 -17.87
C ASN A 94 -10.40 -11.49 -18.40
N ALA A 95 -11.57 -11.50 -17.74
CA ALA A 95 -12.67 -10.61 -18.11
C ALA A 95 -12.27 -9.13 -18.02
N PHE A 96 -11.55 -8.75 -16.95
CA PHE A 96 -11.01 -7.41 -16.80
C PHE A 96 -9.99 -7.08 -17.91
N ASN A 97 -9.07 -7.99 -18.23
CA ASN A 97 -8.10 -7.80 -19.32
C ASN A 97 -8.80 -7.61 -20.67
N CYS A 98 -9.85 -8.39 -20.96
CA CYS A 98 -10.66 -8.21 -22.16
C CYS A 98 -11.31 -6.81 -22.21
N ALA A 99 -11.90 -6.36 -21.09
CA ALA A 99 -12.48 -5.03 -20.99
C ALA A 99 -11.42 -3.92 -21.19
N GLN A 100 -10.21 -4.09 -20.63
CA GLN A 100 -9.09 -3.18 -20.84
C GLN A 100 -8.65 -3.14 -22.31
N MET A 101 -8.56 -4.29 -22.98
CA MET A 101 -8.24 -4.35 -24.41
C MET A 101 -9.29 -3.64 -25.26
N ILE A 102 -10.58 -3.81 -24.96
CA ILE A 102 -11.67 -3.11 -25.67
C ILE A 102 -11.57 -1.59 -25.46
N LYS A 103 -11.36 -1.14 -24.22
CA LYS A 103 -11.36 0.29 -23.87
C LYS A 103 -10.08 1.02 -24.25
N TYR A 104 -8.93 0.37 -24.08
CA TYR A 104 -7.62 1.03 -24.10
C TYR A 104 -6.65 0.43 -25.11
N GLN A 105 -6.99 -0.69 -25.76
CA GLN A 105 -6.08 -1.46 -26.64
C GLN A 105 -4.77 -1.87 -25.94
N LYS A 106 -4.78 -1.92 -24.61
CA LYS A 106 -3.64 -2.23 -23.77
C LYS A 106 -4.09 -2.75 -22.40
N ILE A 107 -3.37 -3.74 -21.90
CA ILE A 107 -3.56 -4.27 -20.54
C ILE A 107 -2.67 -3.49 -19.58
N HIS A 108 -3.26 -3.04 -18.49
CA HIS A 108 -2.57 -2.39 -17.39
C HIS A 108 -2.83 -3.16 -16.11
N ALA A 109 -1.79 -3.78 -15.55
CA ALA A 109 -1.91 -4.51 -14.31
C ALA A 109 -2.37 -3.59 -13.16
N VAL A 110 -3.14 -4.17 -12.24
CA VAL A 110 -3.41 -3.58 -10.93
C VAL A 110 -2.40 -4.17 -9.96
N ALA A 111 -1.74 -3.31 -9.19
CA ALA A 111 -0.79 -3.77 -8.17
C ALA A 111 -1.40 -4.83 -7.24
N THR A 112 -0.61 -5.85 -6.90
CA THR A 112 -1.05 -6.85 -5.92
C THR A 112 -0.89 -6.30 -4.52
N HIS A 113 -1.89 -6.51 -3.67
CA HIS A 113 -1.80 -6.09 -2.28
C HIS A 113 -0.65 -6.76 -1.53
N CYS A 114 0.15 -5.96 -0.84
CA CYS A 114 1.21 -6.40 0.08
C CYS A 114 0.98 -5.74 1.44
N ALA A 115 0.63 -6.53 2.46
CA ALA A 115 0.16 -6.05 3.76
C ALA A 115 1.19 -5.20 4.54
N THR A 116 2.45 -5.16 4.10
CA THR A 116 3.56 -4.50 4.78
C THR A 116 3.91 -3.11 4.24
N ARG A 117 3.32 -2.64 3.12
CA ARG A 117 3.68 -1.35 2.51
C ARG A 117 2.45 -0.54 2.17
N PHE A 118 2.14 0.50 2.94
CA PHE A 118 1.00 1.37 2.62
C PHE A 118 1.10 2.01 1.23
N ALA A 119 2.32 2.29 0.75
CA ALA A 119 2.55 2.75 -0.61
C ALA A 119 1.89 1.85 -1.68
N ILE A 120 1.76 0.53 -1.44
CA ILE A 120 1.07 -0.36 -2.37
C ILE A 120 -0.42 -0.08 -2.44
N LEU A 121 -1.04 0.32 -1.33
CA LEU A 121 -2.48 0.56 -1.28
C LEU A 121 -2.84 1.82 -2.08
N TYR A 122 -2.00 2.85 -2.00
CA TYR A 122 -2.16 4.03 -2.86
C TYR A 122 -2.02 3.66 -4.33
N LEU A 123 -1.01 2.84 -4.68
CA LEU A 123 -0.81 2.37 -6.05
C LEU A 123 -2.01 1.57 -6.57
N ILE A 124 -2.58 0.68 -5.76
CA ILE A 124 -3.81 -0.04 -6.08
C ILE A 124 -4.94 0.94 -6.39
N CYS A 125 -5.17 1.93 -5.52
CA CYS A 125 -6.22 2.92 -5.76
C CYS A 125 -6.03 3.65 -7.10
N VAL A 126 -4.80 4.07 -7.41
CA VAL A 126 -4.47 4.75 -8.66
C VAL A 126 -4.67 3.83 -9.87
N ASP A 127 -4.25 2.57 -9.79
CA ASP A 127 -4.41 1.58 -10.87
C ASP A 127 -5.89 1.25 -11.12
N LEU A 128 -6.69 1.16 -10.05
CA LEU A 128 -8.14 0.98 -10.15
C LEU A 128 -8.79 2.18 -10.84
N LYS A 129 -8.46 3.40 -10.41
CA LYS A 129 -9.00 4.63 -11.00
C LYS A 129 -8.62 4.78 -12.47
N ARG A 130 -7.37 4.45 -12.82
CA ARG A 130 -6.90 4.45 -14.22
C ARG A 130 -7.73 3.52 -15.11
N SER A 131 -8.28 2.46 -14.54
CA SER A 131 -9.02 1.42 -15.27
C SER A 131 -10.54 1.49 -15.07
N GLU A 132 -11.07 2.63 -14.60
CA GLU A 132 -12.49 2.82 -14.28
C GLU A 132 -13.44 2.35 -15.39
N ASP A 133 -13.26 2.82 -16.63
CA ASP A 133 -14.15 2.47 -17.74
C ASP A 133 -14.15 0.96 -18.07
N ALA A 134 -13.02 0.28 -17.87
CA ALA A 134 -12.89 -1.15 -18.08
C ALA A 134 -13.58 -1.94 -16.96
N PHE A 135 -13.44 -1.51 -15.71
CA PHE A 135 -14.18 -2.11 -14.60
C PHE A 135 -15.68 -1.93 -14.76
N VAL A 136 -16.12 -0.71 -15.07
CA VAL A 136 -17.54 -0.40 -15.29
C VAL A 136 -18.09 -1.24 -16.44
N MET A 137 -17.37 -1.35 -17.56
CA MET A 137 -17.75 -2.22 -18.68
C MET A 137 -17.87 -3.70 -18.25
N MET A 138 -16.91 -4.20 -17.49
CA MET A 138 -16.91 -5.59 -17.04
C MET A 138 -18.13 -5.90 -16.16
N VAL A 139 -18.43 -5.05 -15.16
CA VAL A 139 -19.51 -5.32 -14.19
C VAL A 139 -20.91 -5.07 -14.75
N HIS A 140 -21.04 -4.28 -15.82
CA HIS A 140 -22.30 -4.10 -16.55
C HIS A 140 -22.49 -5.09 -17.71
N SER A 141 -21.49 -5.94 -17.98
CA SER A 141 -21.63 -6.98 -18.99
C SER A 141 -22.66 -8.03 -18.57
N GLY A 142 -23.38 -8.61 -19.53
CA GLY A 142 -24.29 -9.73 -19.27
C GLY A 142 -23.57 -10.97 -18.71
N GLU A 143 -22.25 -11.06 -18.94
CA GLU A 143 -21.40 -12.16 -18.44
C GLU A 143 -21.05 -12.04 -16.96
N TRP A 144 -21.23 -10.85 -16.36
CA TRP A 144 -20.86 -10.59 -14.98
C TRP A 144 -21.54 -11.52 -13.97
N GLU A 145 -22.81 -11.86 -14.19
CA GLU A 145 -23.56 -12.78 -13.31
C GLU A 145 -22.95 -14.19 -13.26
N SER A 146 -22.33 -14.64 -14.35
CA SER A 146 -21.56 -15.88 -14.35
C SER A 146 -20.22 -15.69 -13.63
N LEU A 147 -19.52 -14.60 -13.92
CA LEU A 147 -18.19 -14.31 -13.39
C LEU A 147 -18.18 -14.10 -11.86
N ARG A 148 -19.22 -13.48 -11.30
CA ARG A 148 -19.29 -13.23 -9.85
C ARG A 148 -19.36 -14.50 -9.02
N THR A 149 -19.80 -15.62 -9.62
CA THR A 149 -19.81 -16.93 -8.94
C THR A 149 -18.43 -17.59 -8.91
N ALA A 150 -17.45 -17.08 -9.67
CA ALA A 150 -16.11 -17.63 -9.76
C ALA A 150 -15.20 -17.31 -8.56
N SER A 151 -15.63 -16.44 -7.66
CA SER A 151 -14.94 -16.14 -6.39
C SER A 151 -15.93 -15.74 -5.31
N THR A 152 -15.73 -16.22 -4.10
CA THR A 152 -16.53 -15.82 -2.92
C THR A 152 -16.46 -14.33 -2.62
N ASN A 153 -15.39 -13.65 -3.09
CA ASN A 153 -15.18 -12.22 -2.89
C ASN A 153 -15.52 -11.38 -4.12
N ALA A 154 -15.96 -11.97 -5.24
CA ALA A 154 -16.24 -11.19 -6.45
C ALA A 154 -17.44 -10.24 -6.31
N SER A 155 -18.29 -10.41 -5.29
CA SER A 155 -19.39 -9.50 -4.99
C SER A 155 -18.93 -8.06 -4.71
N VAL A 156 -17.69 -7.85 -4.27
CA VAL A 156 -17.14 -6.50 -4.04
C VAL A 156 -17.10 -5.64 -5.32
N PHE A 157 -17.09 -6.27 -6.49
CA PHE A 157 -17.09 -5.56 -7.77
C PHE A 157 -18.47 -4.96 -8.10
N GLU A 158 -19.56 -5.41 -7.46
CA GLU A 158 -20.88 -4.81 -7.61
C GLU A 158 -20.87 -3.33 -7.19
N GLU A 159 -20.06 -3.00 -6.19
CA GLU A 159 -19.87 -1.62 -5.72
C GLU A 159 -19.37 -0.69 -6.84
N LEU A 160 -18.64 -1.24 -7.82
CA LEU A 160 -18.11 -0.49 -8.98
C LEU A 160 -19.20 -0.02 -9.94
N LYS A 161 -20.42 -0.56 -9.84
CA LYS A 161 -21.59 -0.03 -10.56
C LYS A 161 -22.02 1.33 -10.04
N SER A 162 -21.69 1.67 -8.79
CA SER A 162 -22.10 2.91 -8.16
C SER A 162 -21.13 4.06 -8.49
N PRO A 163 -21.60 5.16 -9.10
CA PRO A 163 -20.77 6.37 -9.27
C PRO A 163 -20.28 6.96 -7.93
N SER A 164 -20.99 6.67 -6.84
CA SER A 164 -20.55 7.10 -5.50
C SER A 164 -19.27 6.41 -5.04
N TRP A 165 -19.04 5.16 -5.47
CA TRP A 165 -17.85 4.40 -5.10
C TRP A 165 -16.59 5.02 -5.73
N TRP A 166 -16.66 5.38 -7.02
CA TRP A 166 -15.58 6.06 -7.72
C TRP A 166 -15.25 7.43 -7.12
N ARG A 167 -16.27 8.18 -6.68
CA ARG A 167 -16.05 9.45 -5.94
C ARG A 167 -15.34 9.24 -4.60
N LYS A 168 -15.65 8.15 -3.87
CA LYS A 168 -14.93 7.77 -2.65
C LYS A 168 -13.47 7.41 -2.97
N LEU A 169 -13.23 6.67 -4.06
CA LEU A 169 -11.88 6.36 -4.53
C LEU A 169 -11.07 7.63 -4.80
N ASP A 170 -11.65 8.61 -5.51
CA ASP A 170 -10.99 9.90 -5.77
C ASP A 170 -10.69 10.70 -4.49
N ALA A 171 -11.57 10.65 -3.49
CA ALA A 171 -11.32 11.27 -2.20
C ALA A 171 -10.14 10.61 -1.48
N VAL A 172 -10.08 9.28 -1.48
CA VAL A 172 -9.00 8.50 -0.86
C VAL A 172 -7.67 8.72 -1.59
N ILE A 173 -7.65 8.72 -2.93
CA ILE A 173 -6.43 9.03 -3.70
C ILE A 173 -5.91 10.42 -3.34
N ARG A 174 -6.77 11.43 -3.26
CA ARG A 174 -6.37 12.80 -2.87
C ARG A 174 -5.81 12.86 -1.45
N LEU A 175 -6.38 12.10 -0.52
CA LEU A 175 -5.89 12.00 0.86
C LEU A 175 -4.52 11.33 0.94
N MET A 176 -4.31 10.24 0.19
CA MET A 176 -3.10 9.41 0.27
C MET A 176 -1.92 9.97 -0.54
N LYS A 177 -2.19 10.70 -1.63
CA LYS A 177 -1.16 11.27 -2.52
C LYS A 177 -0.06 12.07 -1.81
N PRO A 178 -0.34 13.05 -0.93
CA PRO A 178 0.73 13.79 -0.25
C PRO A 178 1.61 12.89 0.62
N ILE A 179 1.03 11.85 1.24
CA ILE A 179 1.76 10.90 2.08
C ILE A 179 2.66 10.01 1.19
N SER A 180 2.13 9.48 0.09
CA SER A 180 2.93 8.69 -0.87
C SER A 180 4.09 9.51 -1.45
N ASN A 181 3.84 10.77 -1.83
CA ASN A 181 4.90 11.65 -2.32
C ASN A 181 5.99 11.90 -1.27
N ALA A 182 5.61 12.06 0.00
CA ALA A 182 6.57 12.23 1.08
C ALA A 182 7.39 10.95 1.31
N ILE A 183 6.76 9.77 1.26
CA ILE A 183 7.46 8.48 1.37
C ILE A 183 8.50 8.34 0.25
N HIS A 184 8.13 8.55 -1.01
CA HIS A 184 9.09 8.46 -2.13
C HIS A 184 10.27 9.42 -1.98
N ARG A 185 10.01 10.66 -1.56
CA ARG A 185 11.09 11.64 -1.31
C ARG A 185 12.03 11.21 -0.17
N LEU A 186 11.48 10.59 0.88
CA LEU A 186 12.26 10.12 2.02
C LEU A 186 13.04 8.82 1.71
N GLU A 187 12.53 7.98 0.81
CA GLU A 187 13.23 6.79 0.31
C GLU A 187 14.34 7.13 -0.69
N GLY A 188 14.38 8.38 -1.19
CA GLY A 188 15.33 8.80 -2.21
C GLY A 188 14.96 8.32 -3.60
N ASP A 189 13.71 7.89 -3.81
CA ASP A 189 13.17 7.59 -5.13
C ASP A 189 13.11 8.89 -5.94
N THR A 190 14.03 9.06 -6.88
CA THR A 190 13.93 10.09 -7.90
C THR A 190 12.82 9.69 -8.87
N LEU A 191 11.64 10.29 -8.71
CA LEU A 191 10.60 10.31 -9.74
C LEU A 191 11.10 10.99 -11.02
#